data_AF-A0A356KU40-F1
#
_entry.id   AF-A0A356KU40-F1
#
_cell.length_a   1.000
_cell.length_b   1.000
_cell.length_c   1.000
_cell.angle_alpha   90.00
_cell.angle_beta   90.00
_cell.angle_gamma   90.00
#
_symmetry.space_group_name_H-M   'P 1'
#
loop_
_entity.id
_entity.type
_entity.pdbx_description
1 polymer ?
#
loop_
_entity_poly.entity_id
_entity_poly.type
_entity_poly.pdbx_seq_one_letter_code
_entity_poly.pdbx_strand_id
1 'polypeptide(L)'
;MWLQEGERTQRWCFPPGGEPSSLAPEAEGELSERLTEALSLTTAAGVAPRGGSWTPDEVLLPFEVTPRVRGVLLLRSGPRGAFDARAVEHADLLALALGNELGHQQTQAALTERVKELTCVYQIAQIAAEPLPLHEALERIVELLPAAWQEPEATSARISVEGETFRSADFSASGEVLRAPILLGGQGAGWVEVFHAGCEASAAFLPEEQHLIDAVARELASLIERKRAEAERVRLQTQLHHTDRLATIGLLAAGVAHELNEPLASVLGFAQLAAKAPELEESTRADVERVIKAALYAREIIRNLLVFSRQSPQRKVEAKVDAALDQAIALVEPRCATASVTISRQVPATLPPIQADPSQLQQVFLNLLVNAVQAMPGGGVLEISARHEGGAIHVGVQDSGKGIASEDLERVFLPFFTTKDVGEGTGLGLSVVHGIVAAHGGSVAVTSEPGRGTRFEVSLPCSPSKESE
;
A
#
# COMPACT_ATOMS: atom_id res chain seq x y z
N MET A 1 -34.37 -43.55 -17.27
CA MET A 1 -34.11 -42.18 -17.76
C MET A 1 -32.62 -42.03 -17.96
N TRP A 2 -32.20 -41.49 -19.10
CA TRP A 2 -30.80 -41.13 -19.36
C TRP A 2 -30.71 -39.63 -19.59
N LEU A 3 -29.64 -39.01 -19.09
CA LEU A 3 -29.30 -37.60 -19.33
C LEU A 3 -27.90 -37.54 -19.94
N GLN A 4 -27.75 -36.79 -21.02
CA GLN A 4 -26.50 -36.56 -21.71
C GLN A 4 -26.14 -35.07 -21.66
N GLU A 5 -24.93 -34.77 -21.20
CA GLU A 5 -24.32 -33.45 -21.23
C GLU A 5 -22.94 -33.56 -21.90
N GLY A 6 -22.84 -33.08 -23.13
CA GLY A 6 -21.65 -33.32 -23.97
C GLY A 6 -21.42 -34.83 -24.21
N GLU A 7 -20.25 -35.34 -23.84
CA GLU A 7 -19.90 -36.78 -23.96
C GLU A 7 -20.28 -37.61 -22.72
N ARG A 8 -20.73 -36.96 -21.63
CA ARG A 8 -21.07 -37.64 -20.38
C ARG A 8 -22.53 -38.07 -20.39
N THR A 9 -22.79 -39.34 -20.08
CA THR A 9 -24.15 -39.88 -19.98
C THR A 9 -24.39 -40.44 -18.57
N GLN A 10 -25.48 -40.02 -17.92
CA GLN A 10 -25.90 -40.52 -16.61
C GLN A 10 -27.23 -41.29 -16.73
N ARG A 11 -27.37 -42.39 -16.00
CA ARG A 11 -28.56 -43.26 -16.00
C ARG A 11 -29.28 -43.22 -14.65
N TRP A 12 -30.59 -43.00 -14.68
CA TRP A 12 -31.48 -42.98 -13.53
C TRP A 12 -32.61 -44.02 -13.73
N CYS A 13 -32.79 -44.92 -12.76
CA CYS A 13 -33.84 -45.95 -12.74
C CYS A 13 -34.86 -45.66 -11.64
N PHE A 14 -36.16 -45.82 -11.92
CA PHE A 14 -37.24 -45.65 -10.95
C PHE A 14 -38.11 -46.91 -10.88
N PRO A 15 -38.56 -47.36 -9.68
CA PRO A 15 -38.28 -46.80 -8.35
C PRO A 15 -36.84 -47.09 -7.85
N PRO A 16 -36.28 -46.24 -6.97
CA PRO A 16 -34.94 -46.42 -6.41
C PRO A 16 -34.93 -47.66 -5.52
N GLY A 17 -34.39 -48.77 -6.01
CA GLY A 17 -34.32 -50.06 -5.30
C GLY A 17 -34.78 -51.28 -6.11
N GLY A 18 -35.29 -51.11 -7.33
CA GLY A 18 -35.44 -52.24 -8.25
C GLY A 18 -34.06 -52.71 -8.72
N GLU A 19 -33.76 -54.01 -8.62
CA GLU A 19 -32.57 -54.59 -9.25
C GLU A 19 -32.54 -54.10 -10.72
N PRO A 20 -31.40 -53.60 -11.22
CA PRO A 20 -31.28 -53.31 -12.64
C PRO A 20 -31.57 -54.63 -13.33
N SER A 21 -32.71 -54.74 -14.03
CA SER A 21 -33.02 -55.94 -14.79
C SER A 21 -31.79 -56.22 -15.64
N SER A 22 -31.13 -57.34 -15.39
CA SER A 22 -29.95 -57.76 -16.14
C SER A 22 -30.40 -57.92 -17.60
N LEU A 23 -30.20 -56.88 -18.39
CA LEU A 23 -30.31 -56.97 -19.83
C LEU A 23 -29.24 -57.98 -20.23
N ALA A 24 -29.62 -59.00 -21.00
CA ALA A 24 -28.63 -59.86 -21.65
C ALA A 24 -27.64 -58.95 -22.42
N PRO A 25 -26.33 -59.26 -22.48
CA PRO A 25 -25.33 -58.39 -23.08
C PRO A 25 -25.66 -57.97 -24.53
N GLU A 26 -26.38 -58.82 -25.26
CA GLU A 26 -26.88 -58.56 -26.61
C GLU A 26 -27.97 -57.47 -26.65
N ALA A 27 -28.77 -57.33 -25.60
CA ALA A 27 -29.83 -56.33 -25.47
C ALA A 27 -29.31 -54.96 -24.98
N GLU A 28 -28.12 -54.89 -24.36
CA GLU A 28 -27.49 -53.61 -24.00
C GLU A 28 -26.91 -52.89 -25.23
N GLY A 29 -26.35 -53.64 -26.20
CA GLY A 29 -25.85 -53.08 -27.46
C GLY A 29 -26.95 -52.46 -28.31
N GLU A 30 -28.05 -53.17 -28.49
CA GLU A 30 -29.22 -52.70 -29.26
C GLU A 30 -29.93 -51.53 -28.56
N LEU A 31 -30.03 -51.54 -27.23
CA LEU A 31 -30.56 -50.42 -26.45
C LEU A 31 -29.65 -49.18 -26.56
N SER A 32 -28.32 -49.37 -26.50
CA SER A 32 -27.36 -48.29 -26.65
C SER A 32 -27.48 -47.62 -28.02
N GLU A 33 -27.59 -48.39 -29.10
CA GLU A 33 -27.74 -47.86 -30.46
C GLU A 33 -29.06 -47.07 -30.62
N ARG A 34 -30.17 -47.62 -30.11
CA ARG A 34 -31.48 -46.93 -30.08
C ARG A 34 -31.48 -45.66 -29.23
N LEU A 35 -30.72 -45.63 -28.13
CA LEU A 35 -30.55 -44.45 -27.29
C LEU A 35 -29.75 -43.37 -28.01
N THR A 36 -28.65 -43.74 -28.66
CA THR A 36 -27.83 -42.81 -29.47
C THR A 36 -28.64 -42.25 -30.64
N GLU A 37 -29.43 -43.07 -31.32
CA GLU A 37 -30.32 -42.63 -32.40
C GLU A 37 -31.38 -41.65 -31.88
N ALA A 38 -32.05 -41.96 -30.77
CA ALA A 38 -33.03 -41.06 -30.15
C ALA A 38 -32.44 -39.72 -29.68
N LEU A 39 -31.22 -39.74 -29.14
CA LEU A 39 -30.47 -38.53 -28.79
C LEU A 39 -30.08 -37.74 -30.04
N SER A 40 -29.80 -38.39 -31.17
CA SER A 40 -29.47 -37.72 -32.44
C SER A 40 -30.68 -37.05 -33.10
N LEU A 41 -31.89 -37.60 -32.95
CA LEU A 41 -33.13 -37.05 -33.52
C LEU A 41 -33.50 -35.64 -32.98
N THR A 42 -32.89 -35.22 -31.87
CA THR A 42 -33.04 -33.87 -31.30
C THR A 42 -32.09 -32.83 -31.92
N THR A 43 -31.19 -33.21 -32.83
CA THR A 43 -30.22 -32.29 -33.49
C THR A 43 -30.76 -31.59 -34.74
N ALA A 44 -31.86 -32.06 -35.32
CA ALA A 44 -32.45 -31.45 -36.51
C ALA A 44 -33.21 -30.16 -36.13
N ALA A 45 -32.71 -29.02 -36.60
CA ALA A 45 -33.18 -27.68 -36.25
C ALA A 45 -34.72 -27.52 -36.37
N GLY A 46 -35.34 -27.11 -35.25
CA GLY A 46 -36.61 -26.38 -35.26
C GLY A 46 -37.92 -27.18 -35.30
N VAL A 47 -37.91 -28.50 -35.07
CA VAL A 47 -39.14 -29.30 -34.98
C VAL A 47 -39.27 -29.86 -33.57
N ALA A 48 -40.39 -29.57 -32.90
CA ALA A 48 -40.74 -30.15 -31.59
C ALA A 48 -40.57 -31.69 -31.61
N PRO A 49 -40.18 -32.33 -30.49
CA PRO A 49 -39.87 -33.76 -30.46
C PRO A 49 -41.15 -34.57 -30.65
N ARG A 50 -41.58 -34.74 -31.90
CA ARG A 50 -42.55 -35.76 -32.32
C ARG A 50 -41.77 -36.81 -33.09
N GLY A 51 -41.06 -37.66 -32.36
CA GLY A 51 -40.10 -38.58 -32.97
C GLY A 51 -39.57 -39.67 -32.04
N GLY A 52 -40.28 -39.99 -30.97
CA GLY A 52 -39.95 -41.16 -30.15
C GLY A 52 -40.19 -42.46 -30.91
N SER A 53 -39.44 -43.51 -30.57
CA SER A 53 -39.72 -44.87 -31.06
C SER A 53 -40.57 -45.62 -30.04
N TRP A 54 -41.57 -46.36 -30.49
CA TRP A 54 -42.40 -47.18 -29.61
C TRP A 54 -42.72 -48.54 -30.20
N THR A 55 -42.86 -49.51 -29.31
CA THR A 55 -43.42 -50.84 -29.55
C THR A 55 -44.62 -51.01 -28.61
N PRO A 56 -45.46 -52.04 -28.80
CA PRO A 56 -46.59 -52.28 -27.89
C PRO A 56 -46.19 -52.47 -26.41
N ASP A 57 -44.91 -52.74 -26.14
CA ASP A 57 -44.36 -53.06 -24.81
C ASP A 57 -43.38 -52.00 -24.27
N GLU A 58 -42.89 -51.09 -25.11
CA GLU A 58 -41.88 -50.07 -24.74
C GLU A 58 -42.05 -48.75 -25.49
N VAL A 59 -41.77 -47.64 -24.82
CA VAL A 59 -41.81 -46.28 -25.40
C VAL A 59 -40.53 -45.54 -25.05
N LEU A 60 -39.86 -44.96 -26.04
CA LEU A 60 -38.58 -44.27 -25.89
C LEU A 60 -38.71 -42.84 -26.45
N LEU A 61 -38.67 -41.87 -25.54
CA LEU A 61 -39.01 -40.47 -25.81
C LEU A 61 -37.84 -39.55 -25.49
N PRO A 62 -37.32 -38.81 -26.47
CA PRO A 62 -36.34 -37.77 -26.20
C PRO A 62 -37.02 -36.56 -25.55
N PHE A 63 -36.32 -35.91 -24.63
CA PHE A 63 -36.69 -34.62 -24.07
C PHE A 63 -35.47 -33.70 -23.97
N GLU A 64 -35.72 -32.40 -23.99
CA GLU A 64 -34.67 -31.38 -23.83
C GLU A 64 -34.79 -30.77 -22.44
N VAL A 65 -33.67 -30.69 -21.72
CA VAL A 65 -33.57 -30.01 -20.42
C VAL A 65 -33.01 -28.60 -20.64
N THR A 66 -31.94 -28.51 -21.42
CA THR A 66 -31.37 -27.27 -21.98
C THR A 66 -30.84 -27.56 -23.39
N PRO A 67 -30.46 -26.55 -24.20
CA PRO A 67 -29.88 -26.79 -25.52
C PRO A 67 -28.63 -27.69 -25.53
N ARG A 68 -27.96 -27.82 -24.38
CA ARG A 68 -26.75 -28.64 -24.17
C ARG A 68 -27.01 -29.94 -23.39
N VAL A 69 -28.11 -30.01 -22.64
CA VAL A 69 -28.47 -31.16 -21.80
C VAL A 69 -29.73 -31.80 -22.34
N ARG A 70 -29.60 -33.02 -22.83
CA ARG A 70 -30.70 -33.77 -23.46
C ARG A 70 -30.92 -35.06 -22.72
N GLY A 71 -32.17 -35.52 -22.72
CA GLY A 71 -32.55 -36.72 -22.02
C GLY A 71 -33.35 -37.67 -22.87
N VAL A 72 -33.38 -38.92 -22.44
CA VAL A 72 -34.27 -39.95 -22.99
C VAL A 72 -35.04 -40.62 -21.86
N LEU A 73 -36.34 -40.64 -22.00
CA LEU A 73 -37.28 -41.35 -21.14
C LEU A 73 -37.65 -42.67 -21.82
N LEU A 74 -37.28 -43.80 -21.19
CA LEU A 74 -37.76 -45.13 -21.57
C LEU A 74 -38.81 -45.58 -20.57
N LEU A 75 -40.00 -45.91 -21.08
CA LEU A 75 -41.09 -46.52 -20.34
C LEU A 75 -41.28 -47.94 -20.84
N ARG A 76 -41.35 -48.91 -19.92
CA ARG A 76 -41.63 -50.32 -20.21
C ARG A 76 -42.91 -50.73 -19.50
N SER A 77 -43.77 -51.47 -20.18
CA SER A 77 -44.99 -52.00 -19.60
C SER A 77 -44.80 -53.45 -19.15
N GLY A 78 -45.39 -53.81 -17.99
CA GLY A 78 -45.48 -55.20 -17.53
C GLY A 78 -46.44 -56.06 -18.37
N PRO A 79 -47.70 -55.62 -18.63
CA PRO A 79 -48.59 -56.29 -19.57
C PRO A 79 -48.21 -56.01 -21.04
N ARG A 80 -48.28 -57.05 -21.88
CA ARG A 80 -48.02 -56.95 -23.32
C ARG A 80 -49.08 -56.09 -24.02
N GLY A 81 -48.66 -55.18 -24.89
CA GLY A 81 -49.54 -54.36 -25.72
C GLY A 81 -50.17 -53.16 -25.01
N ALA A 82 -49.55 -52.63 -23.94
CA ALA A 82 -50.09 -51.53 -23.16
C ALA A 82 -49.87 -50.14 -23.77
N PHE A 83 -48.93 -50.00 -24.71
CA PHE A 83 -48.71 -48.74 -25.39
C PHE A 83 -49.47 -48.69 -26.71
N ASP A 84 -50.47 -47.80 -26.77
CA ASP A 84 -51.16 -47.39 -27.99
C ASP A 84 -50.83 -45.93 -28.32
N ALA A 85 -51.32 -45.43 -29.46
CA ALA A 85 -51.04 -44.06 -29.91
C ALA A 85 -51.41 -42.99 -28.85
N ARG A 86 -52.48 -43.23 -28.07
CA ARG A 86 -52.93 -42.30 -27.03
C ARG A 86 -52.06 -42.36 -25.78
N ALA A 87 -51.60 -43.55 -25.39
CA ALA A 87 -50.66 -43.73 -24.30
C ALA A 87 -49.30 -43.09 -24.62
N VAL A 88 -48.85 -43.18 -25.88
CA VAL A 88 -47.63 -42.51 -26.37
C VAL A 88 -47.78 -40.99 -26.32
N GLU A 89 -48.92 -40.43 -26.77
CA GLU A 89 -49.18 -38.98 -26.66
C GLU A 89 -49.13 -38.47 -25.21
N HIS A 90 -49.67 -39.24 -24.25
CA HIS A 90 -49.55 -38.89 -22.84
C HIS A 90 -48.12 -39.00 -22.31
N ALA A 91 -47.37 -40.00 -22.78
CA ALA A 91 -45.96 -40.17 -22.40
C ALA A 91 -45.08 -39.04 -22.96
N ASP A 92 -45.38 -38.53 -24.17
CA ASP A 92 -44.72 -37.35 -24.74
C ASP A 92 -44.92 -36.10 -23.86
N LEU A 93 -46.15 -35.89 -23.36
CA LEU A 93 -46.43 -34.78 -22.43
C LEU A 93 -45.65 -34.93 -21.12
N LEU A 94 -45.47 -36.15 -20.61
CA LEU A 94 -44.65 -36.42 -19.43
C LEU A 94 -43.16 -36.13 -19.68
N ALA A 95 -42.63 -36.55 -20.83
CA ALA A 95 -41.24 -36.29 -21.21
C ALA A 95 -40.97 -34.77 -21.33
N LEU A 96 -41.90 -34.02 -21.92
CA LEU A 96 -41.83 -32.56 -22.00
C LEU A 96 -41.89 -31.90 -20.62
N ALA A 97 -42.82 -32.33 -19.75
CA ALA A 97 -42.94 -31.79 -18.39
C ALA A 97 -41.69 -32.06 -17.56
N LEU A 98 -41.09 -33.24 -17.69
CA LEU A 98 -39.83 -33.61 -17.03
C LEU A 98 -38.66 -32.74 -17.53
N GLY A 99 -38.55 -32.53 -18.84
CA GLY A 99 -37.52 -31.65 -19.41
C GLY A 99 -37.61 -30.22 -18.86
N ASN A 100 -38.83 -29.66 -18.83
CA ASN A 100 -39.08 -28.33 -18.29
C ASN A 100 -38.74 -28.22 -16.79
N GLU A 101 -39.18 -29.19 -15.98
CA GLU A 101 -38.94 -29.18 -14.53
C GLU A 101 -37.45 -29.34 -14.20
N LEU A 102 -36.76 -30.27 -14.86
CA LEU A 102 -35.31 -30.43 -14.69
C LEU A 102 -34.54 -29.18 -15.14
N GLY A 103 -34.96 -28.54 -16.24
CA GLY A 103 -34.36 -27.30 -16.72
C GLY A 103 -34.60 -26.15 -15.74
N HIS A 104 -35.79 -26.10 -15.13
CA HIS A 104 -36.10 -25.13 -14.09
C HIS A 104 -35.24 -25.32 -12.85
N GLN A 105 -35.09 -26.55 -12.36
CA GLN A 105 -34.26 -26.88 -11.20
C GLN A 105 -32.78 -26.54 -11.44
N GLN A 106 -32.23 -26.86 -12.61
CA GLN A 106 -30.86 -26.47 -12.97
C GLN A 106 -30.67 -24.95 -13.00
N THR A 107 -31.65 -24.22 -13.56
CA THR A 107 -31.60 -22.76 -13.61
C THR A 107 -31.67 -22.15 -12.21
N GLN A 108 -32.52 -22.68 -11.33
CA GLN A 108 -32.60 -22.24 -9.94
C GLN A 108 -31.29 -22.47 -9.18
N ALA A 109 -30.69 -23.66 -9.31
CA ALA A 109 -29.42 -23.97 -8.67
C ALA A 109 -28.29 -23.03 -9.14
N ALA A 110 -28.18 -22.79 -10.45
CA ALA A 110 -27.21 -21.85 -11.00
C ALA A 110 -27.44 -20.40 -10.51
N LEU A 111 -28.71 -19.99 -10.38
CA LEU A 111 -29.04 -18.68 -9.82
C LEU A 111 -28.62 -18.58 -8.35
N THR A 112 -28.86 -19.62 -7.56
CA THR A 112 -28.45 -19.66 -6.14
C THR A 112 -26.95 -19.51 -5.97
N GLU A 113 -26.14 -20.25 -6.75
CA GLU A 113 -24.68 -20.12 -6.71
C GLU A 113 -24.22 -18.73 -7.15
N ARG A 114 -24.86 -18.15 -8.17
CA ARG A 114 -24.54 -16.78 -8.61
C ARG A 114 -24.89 -15.73 -7.56
N VAL A 115 -25.98 -15.91 -6.82
CA VAL A 115 -26.35 -15.02 -5.71
C VAL A 115 -25.30 -15.09 -4.60
N LYS A 116 -24.84 -16.29 -4.21
CA LYS A 116 -23.76 -16.44 -3.22
C LYS A 116 -22.49 -15.71 -3.64
N GLU A 117 -22.06 -15.87 -4.89
CA GLU A 117 -20.87 -15.19 -5.42
C GLU A 117 -21.02 -13.67 -5.37
N LEU A 118 -22.15 -13.14 -5.87
CA LEU A 118 -22.41 -11.69 -5.85
C LEU A 118 -22.49 -11.14 -4.43
N THR A 119 -23.09 -11.88 -3.50
CA THR A 119 -23.14 -11.48 -2.08
C THR A 119 -21.75 -11.41 -1.46
N CYS A 120 -20.90 -12.42 -1.68
CA CYS A 120 -19.54 -12.44 -1.16
C CYS A 120 -18.71 -11.27 -1.72
N VAL A 121 -18.69 -11.11 -3.05
CA VAL A 121 -17.98 -10.02 -3.73
C VAL A 121 -18.48 -8.65 -3.26
N TYR A 122 -19.79 -8.48 -3.11
CA TYR A 122 -20.37 -7.23 -2.63
C TYR A 122 -19.96 -6.91 -1.19
N GLN A 123 -19.96 -7.89 -0.28
CA GLN A 123 -19.51 -7.69 1.10
C GLN A 123 -18.02 -7.33 1.18
N ILE A 124 -17.18 -7.95 0.36
CA ILE A 124 -15.77 -7.58 0.21
C ILE A 124 -15.66 -6.13 -0.26
N ALA A 125 -16.43 -5.73 -1.28
CA ALA A 125 -16.46 -4.37 -1.77
C ALA A 125 -16.93 -3.34 -0.71
N GLN A 126 -17.88 -3.72 0.14
CA GLN A 126 -18.32 -2.88 1.27
C GLN A 126 -17.19 -2.67 2.29
N ILE A 127 -16.54 -3.74 2.75
CA ILE A 127 -15.38 -3.64 3.65
C ILE A 127 -14.29 -2.80 3.02
N ALA A 128 -14.05 -3.03 1.73
CA ALA A 128 -13.06 -2.29 0.94
C ALA A 128 -13.37 -0.78 0.90
N ALA A 129 -14.64 -0.36 0.94
CA ALA A 129 -15.03 1.04 0.94
C ALA A 129 -14.86 1.73 2.32
N GLU A 130 -14.73 0.96 3.40
CA GLU A 130 -14.55 1.52 4.75
C GLU A 130 -13.13 2.11 4.94
N PRO A 131 -13.00 3.18 5.76
CA PRO A 131 -11.72 3.84 6.04
C PRO A 131 -10.86 3.06 7.05
N LEU A 132 -10.72 1.75 6.85
CA LEU A 132 -9.98 0.84 7.72
C LEU A 132 -8.55 0.62 7.21
N PRO A 133 -7.59 0.29 8.12
CA PRO A 133 -6.29 -0.24 7.75
C PRO A 133 -6.43 -1.51 6.88
N LEU A 134 -5.45 -1.76 6.01
CA LEU A 134 -5.46 -2.93 5.12
C LEU A 134 -5.53 -4.25 5.91
N HIS A 135 -4.79 -4.35 7.02
CA HIS A 135 -4.76 -5.53 7.88
C HIS A 135 -6.15 -5.87 8.43
N GLU A 136 -6.86 -4.89 9.01
CA GLU A 136 -8.22 -5.06 9.56
C GLU A 136 -9.25 -5.42 8.46
N ALA A 137 -9.08 -4.86 7.26
CA ALA A 137 -9.92 -5.24 6.12
C ALA A 137 -9.71 -6.70 5.72
N LEU A 138 -8.46 -7.18 5.67
CA LEU A 138 -8.13 -8.57 5.33
C LEU A 138 -8.62 -9.57 6.39
N GLU A 139 -8.54 -9.22 7.68
CA GLU A 139 -9.13 -10.00 8.77
C GLU A 139 -10.64 -10.16 8.59
N ARG A 140 -11.36 -9.05 8.33
CA ARG A 140 -12.81 -9.13 8.11
C ARG A 140 -13.17 -9.92 6.85
N ILE A 141 -12.37 -9.82 5.78
CA ILE A 141 -12.64 -10.53 4.53
C ILE A 141 -12.43 -12.04 4.71
N VAL A 142 -11.36 -12.48 5.38
CA VAL A 142 -11.12 -13.93 5.56
C VAL A 142 -12.25 -14.61 6.36
N GLU A 143 -12.87 -13.89 7.31
CA GLU A 143 -14.01 -14.38 8.10
C GLU A 143 -15.30 -14.53 7.28
N LEU A 144 -15.44 -13.80 6.17
CA LEU A 144 -16.64 -13.90 5.32
C LEU A 144 -16.60 -15.09 4.37
N LEU A 145 -15.40 -15.60 4.03
CA LEU A 145 -15.23 -16.58 2.98
C LEU A 145 -15.96 -17.91 3.25
N PRO A 146 -15.89 -18.52 4.46
CA PRO A 146 -16.55 -19.81 4.71
C PRO A 146 -18.06 -19.80 4.43
N ALA A 147 -18.75 -18.69 4.71
CA ALA A 147 -20.19 -18.54 4.52
C ALA A 147 -20.64 -18.60 3.04
N ALA A 148 -19.71 -18.44 2.09
CA ALA A 148 -20.01 -18.45 0.67
C ALA A 148 -19.92 -19.83 0.00
N TRP A 149 -19.39 -20.84 0.71
CA TRP A 149 -19.23 -22.21 0.22
C TRP A 149 -20.45 -23.09 0.54
N GLN A 150 -20.54 -24.28 -0.08
CA GLN A 150 -21.67 -25.18 0.10
C GLN A 150 -21.93 -25.61 1.56
N GLU A 151 -20.85 -25.90 2.30
CA GLU A 151 -20.91 -26.32 3.71
C GLU A 151 -20.09 -25.36 4.60
N PRO A 152 -20.66 -24.22 5.01
CA PRO A 152 -19.93 -23.23 5.80
C PRO A 152 -19.32 -23.77 7.09
N GLU A 153 -19.99 -24.72 7.76
CA GLU A 153 -19.54 -25.31 9.03
C GLU A 153 -18.32 -26.23 8.86
N ALA A 154 -18.11 -26.78 7.66
CA ALA A 154 -16.96 -27.63 7.33
C ALA A 154 -15.86 -26.86 6.57
N THR A 155 -16.07 -25.56 6.34
CA THR A 155 -15.20 -24.71 5.53
C THR A 155 -14.37 -23.77 6.40
N SER A 156 -13.08 -23.65 6.10
CA SER A 156 -12.23 -22.60 6.69
C SER A 156 -11.36 -21.94 5.64
N ALA A 157 -10.95 -20.69 5.88
CA ALA A 157 -10.24 -19.89 4.88
C ALA A 157 -8.94 -19.31 5.41
N ARG A 158 -8.00 -19.08 4.48
CA ARG A 158 -6.72 -18.42 4.73
C ARG A 158 -6.38 -17.48 3.59
N ILE A 159 -5.94 -16.28 3.93
CA ILE A 159 -5.37 -15.31 2.99
C ILE A 159 -3.90 -15.13 3.38
N SER A 160 -3.00 -15.30 2.43
CA SER A 160 -1.57 -15.04 2.60
C SER A 160 -1.14 -13.98 1.60
N VAL A 161 -0.52 -12.90 2.07
CA VAL A 161 -0.05 -11.82 1.20
C VAL A 161 1.15 -11.12 1.84
N GLU A 162 2.22 -10.93 1.07
CA GLU A 162 3.41 -10.17 1.51
C GLU A 162 4.05 -10.64 2.83
N GLY A 163 3.97 -11.94 3.13
CA GLY A 163 4.52 -12.54 4.34
C GLY A 163 3.60 -12.48 5.56
N GLU A 164 2.44 -11.82 5.45
CA GLU A 164 1.37 -11.87 6.44
C GLU A 164 0.36 -12.98 6.11
N THR A 165 -0.31 -13.50 7.14
CA THR A 165 -1.30 -14.58 7.00
C THR A 165 -2.50 -14.31 7.89
N PHE A 166 -3.68 -14.35 7.29
CA PHE A 166 -4.98 -14.14 7.90
C PHE A 166 -5.78 -15.43 7.81
N ARG A 167 -6.54 -15.78 8.86
CA ARG A 167 -7.29 -17.03 8.96
C ARG A 167 -8.69 -16.75 9.48
N SER A 168 -9.67 -17.50 8.99
CA SER A 168 -11.03 -17.47 9.53
C SER A 168 -11.09 -18.08 10.93
N ALA A 169 -12.21 -17.86 11.63
CA ALA A 169 -12.56 -18.61 12.82
C ALA A 169 -12.54 -20.13 12.54
N ASP A 170 -12.16 -20.90 13.56
CA ASP A 170 -12.09 -22.37 13.53
C ASP A 170 -11.23 -22.97 12.41
N PHE A 171 -10.20 -22.22 11.97
CA PHE A 171 -9.30 -22.62 10.89
C PHE A 171 -8.66 -23.99 11.08
N SER A 172 -8.82 -24.87 10.08
CA SER A 172 -8.14 -26.17 9.99
C SER A 172 -7.56 -26.40 8.60
N ALA A 173 -6.26 -26.66 8.52
CA ALA A 173 -5.56 -26.95 7.26
C ALA A 173 -5.72 -28.42 6.81
N SER A 174 -6.85 -29.05 7.15
CA SER A 174 -7.16 -30.46 6.90
C SER A 174 -8.18 -30.60 5.78
N GLY A 175 -8.03 -31.60 4.93
CA GLY A 175 -9.00 -31.93 3.86
C GLY A 175 -8.57 -31.41 2.49
N GLU A 176 -9.54 -31.23 1.59
CA GLU A 176 -9.28 -30.67 0.26
C GLU A 176 -9.07 -29.15 0.34
N VAL A 177 -8.24 -28.62 -0.57
CA VAL A 177 -7.93 -27.19 -0.63
C VAL A 177 -8.18 -26.63 -2.02
N LEU A 178 -8.95 -25.55 -2.06
CA LEU A 178 -9.11 -24.70 -3.23
C LEU A 178 -8.25 -23.46 -3.05
N ARG A 179 -7.53 -23.05 -4.10
CA ARG A 179 -6.63 -21.90 -4.01
C ARG A 179 -6.64 -21.04 -5.26
N ALA A 180 -6.54 -19.72 -5.08
CA ALA A 180 -6.37 -18.75 -6.15
C ALA A 180 -5.21 -17.80 -5.85
N PRO A 181 -4.37 -17.47 -6.84
CA PRO A 181 -3.26 -16.53 -6.65
C PRO A 181 -3.77 -15.09 -6.59
N ILE A 182 -3.23 -14.31 -5.64
CA ILE A 182 -3.40 -12.87 -5.59
C ILE A 182 -2.31 -12.25 -6.46
N LEU A 183 -2.72 -11.61 -7.56
CA LEU A 183 -1.82 -11.01 -8.54
C LEU A 183 -1.79 -9.49 -8.36
N LEU A 184 -0.64 -8.93 -7.97
CA LEU A 184 -0.41 -7.49 -7.90
C LEU A 184 0.49 -7.07 -9.07
N GLY A 185 0.04 -6.16 -9.93
CA GLY A 185 0.78 -5.79 -11.14
C GLY A 185 1.15 -6.96 -12.06
N GLY A 186 0.37 -8.05 -12.02
CA GLY A 186 0.64 -9.29 -12.78
C GLY A 186 1.66 -10.23 -12.13
N GLN A 187 2.21 -9.91 -10.96
CA GLN A 187 3.10 -10.78 -10.20
C GLN A 187 2.36 -11.44 -9.03
N GLY A 188 2.66 -12.71 -8.75
CA GLY A 188 2.07 -13.43 -7.62
C GLY A 188 2.58 -12.87 -6.29
N ALA A 189 1.69 -12.25 -5.52
CA ALA A 189 2.00 -11.63 -4.23
C ALA A 189 1.49 -12.45 -3.04
N GLY A 190 0.63 -13.43 -3.29
CA GLY A 190 -0.07 -14.16 -2.24
C GLY A 190 -1.07 -15.19 -2.77
N TRP A 191 -1.81 -15.79 -1.85
CA TRP A 191 -2.83 -16.80 -2.11
C TRP A 191 -4.07 -16.58 -1.25
N VAL A 192 -5.24 -16.79 -1.86
CA VAL A 192 -6.48 -17.08 -1.15
C VAL A 192 -6.65 -18.60 -1.16
N GLU A 193 -6.92 -19.18 0.00
CA GLU A 193 -7.07 -20.62 0.18
C GLU A 193 -8.33 -20.91 0.99
N VAL A 194 -9.11 -21.89 0.55
CA VAL A 194 -10.30 -22.39 1.23
C VAL A 194 -10.14 -23.89 1.43
N PHE A 195 -10.36 -24.36 2.65
CA PHE A 195 -10.19 -25.74 3.10
C PHE A 195 -11.56 -26.33 3.44
N HIS A 196 -11.81 -27.55 3.00
CA HIS A 196 -13.03 -28.28 3.32
C HIS A 196 -12.73 -29.56 4.09
N ALA A 197 -13.22 -29.66 5.32
CA ALA A 197 -13.04 -30.82 6.19
C ALA A 197 -14.06 -31.92 5.87
N GLY A 198 -13.93 -32.60 4.71
CA GLY A 198 -14.77 -33.73 4.30
C GLY A 198 -13.98 -35.03 4.06
N CYS A 199 -14.56 -36.19 4.36
CA CYS A 199 -13.89 -37.52 4.30
C CYS A 199 -14.46 -38.47 3.21
N GLU A 200 -15.38 -38.01 2.35
CA GLU A 200 -16.00 -38.86 1.30
C GLU A 200 -16.03 -38.17 -0.06
N ALA A 201 -16.23 -38.95 -1.14
CA ALA A 201 -16.18 -38.53 -2.55
C ALA A 201 -17.18 -37.41 -2.97
N SER A 202 -18.01 -36.93 -2.04
CA SER A 202 -18.88 -35.74 -2.19
C SER A 202 -18.21 -34.44 -1.71
N ALA A 203 -16.97 -34.49 -1.20
CA ALA A 203 -16.23 -33.34 -0.66
C ALA A 203 -15.45 -32.53 -1.72
N ALA A 204 -15.67 -32.81 -3.00
CA ALA A 204 -14.99 -32.12 -4.09
C ALA A 204 -15.63 -30.75 -4.34
N PHE A 205 -14.82 -29.70 -4.39
CA PHE A 205 -15.27 -28.35 -4.73
C PHE A 205 -16.00 -28.30 -6.07
N LEU A 206 -17.06 -27.49 -6.13
CA LEU A 206 -17.78 -27.22 -7.36
C LEU A 206 -16.94 -26.39 -8.35
N PRO A 207 -17.13 -26.54 -9.67
CA PRO A 207 -16.58 -25.62 -10.66
C PRO A 207 -16.95 -24.15 -10.39
N GLU A 208 -18.15 -23.90 -9.86
CA GLU A 208 -18.64 -22.57 -9.48
C GLU A 208 -17.84 -21.97 -8.31
N GLU A 209 -17.37 -22.80 -7.37
CA GLU A 209 -16.55 -22.36 -6.24
C GLU A 209 -15.13 -21.96 -6.69
N GLN A 210 -14.61 -22.56 -7.77
CA GLN A 210 -13.38 -22.10 -8.42
C GLN A 210 -13.57 -20.68 -8.99
N HIS A 211 -14.71 -20.41 -9.64
CA HIS A 211 -15.02 -19.07 -10.14
C HIS A 211 -15.14 -18.04 -9.01
N LEU A 212 -15.73 -18.43 -7.88
CA LEU A 212 -15.85 -17.61 -6.68
C LEU A 212 -14.48 -17.24 -6.11
N ILE A 213 -13.60 -18.20 -5.84
CA ILE A 213 -12.28 -17.92 -5.25
C ILE A 213 -11.41 -17.06 -6.18
N ASP A 214 -11.53 -17.25 -7.50
CA ASP A 214 -10.84 -16.41 -8.48
C ASP A 214 -11.38 -14.97 -8.47
N ALA A 215 -12.69 -14.78 -8.27
CA ALA A 215 -13.28 -13.46 -8.12
C ALA A 215 -12.81 -12.77 -6.83
N VAL A 216 -12.80 -13.50 -5.72
CA VAL A 216 -12.28 -13.02 -4.42
C VAL A 216 -10.82 -12.59 -4.54
N ALA A 217 -9.97 -13.40 -5.19
CA ALA A 217 -8.56 -13.07 -5.38
C ALA A 217 -8.36 -11.78 -6.21
N ARG A 218 -9.18 -11.55 -7.23
CA ARG A 218 -9.17 -10.30 -8.02
C ARG A 218 -9.60 -9.09 -7.20
N GLU A 219 -10.66 -9.21 -6.40
CA GLU A 219 -11.11 -8.12 -5.53
C GLU A 219 -10.10 -7.77 -4.45
N LEU A 220 -9.46 -8.79 -3.85
CA LEU A 220 -8.37 -8.59 -2.90
C LEU A 220 -7.18 -7.87 -3.53
N ALA A 221 -6.79 -8.28 -4.74
CA ALA A 221 -5.73 -7.58 -5.48
C ALA A 221 -6.07 -6.10 -5.70
N SER A 222 -7.28 -5.81 -6.17
CA SER A 222 -7.79 -4.45 -6.37
C SER A 222 -7.79 -3.61 -5.08
N LEU A 223 -8.23 -4.21 -3.96
CA LEU A 223 -8.20 -3.57 -2.64
C LEU A 223 -6.77 -3.21 -2.21
N ILE A 224 -5.84 -4.15 -2.33
CA ILE A 224 -4.44 -3.97 -1.93
C ILE A 224 -3.79 -2.88 -2.78
N GLU A 225 -3.93 -2.92 -4.10
CA GLU A 225 -3.40 -1.91 -5.02
C GLU A 225 -3.95 -0.51 -4.72
N ARG A 226 -5.27 -0.41 -4.50
CA ARG A 226 -5.91 0.87 -4.16
C ARG A 226 -5.41 1.43 -2.83
N LYS A 227 -5.30 0.61 -1.78
CA LYS A 227 -4.78 1.06 -0.46
C LYS A 227 -3.32 1.51 -0.55
N ARG A 228 -2.49 0.84 -1.37
CA ARG A 228 -1.11 1.27 -1.65
C ARG A 228 -1.05 2.58 -2.42
N ALA A 229 -1.87 2.72 -3.47
CA ALA A 229 -1.94 3.94 -4.26
C ALA A 229 -2.39 5.14 -3.42
N GLU A 230 -3.35 4.96 -2.51
CA GLU A 230 -3.76 5.98 -1.55
C GLU A 230 -2.60 6.38 -0.61
N ALA A 231 -1.92 5.39 -0.01
CA ALA A 231 -0.80 5.64 0.88
C ALA A 231 0.35 6.39 0.20
N GLU A 232 0.72 5.99 -1.02
CA GLU A 232 1.75 6.66 -1.79
C GLU A 232 1.31 8.06 -2.24
N ARG A 233 0.04 8.25 -2.62
CA ARG A 233 -0.50 9.57 -2.95
C ARG A 233 -0.42 10.53 -1.76
N VAL A 234 -0.80 10.08 -0.55
CA VAL A 234 -0.72 10.87 0.68
C VAL A 234 0.74 11.23 0.99
N ARG A 235 1.67 10.28 0.82
CA ARG A 235 3.11 10.50 0.99
C ARG A 235 3.65 11.55 0.01
N LEU A 236 3.35 11.41 -1.28
CA LEU A 236 3.78 12.34 -2.32
C LEU A 236 3.17 13.74 -2.13
N GLN A 237 1.88 13.83 -1.77
CA GLN A 237 1.24 15.12 -1.46
C GLN A 237 1.93 15.83 -0.29
N THR A 238 2.29 15.09 0.76
CA THR A 238 3.03 15.64 1.91
C THR A 238 4.40 16.17 1.48
N GLN A 239 5.10 15.45 0.60
CA GLN A 239 6.41 15.85 0.07
C GLN A 239 6.33 17.06 -0.87
N LEU A 240 5.30 17.12 -1.73
CA LEU A 240 5.04 18.27 -2.62
C LEU A 240 4.70 19.52 -1.83
N HIS A 241 3.81 19.43 -0.82
CA HIS A 241 3.48 20.56 0.02
C HIS A 241 4.68 21.08 0.82
N HIS A 242 5.62 20.22 1.20
CA HIS A 242 6.87 20.65 1.83
C HIS A 242 7.79 21.38 0.85
N THR A 243 7.96 20.84 -0.36
CA THR A 243 8.90 21.36 -1.37
C THR A 243 8.42 22.67 -2.00
N ASP A 244 7.12 22.77 -2.33
CA ASP A 244 6.51 23.93 -2.99
C ASP A 244 6.42 25.16 -2.06
N ARG A 245 6.12 24.93 -0.77
CA ARG A 245 6.17 25.99 0.25
C ARG A 245 7.59 26.52 0.44
N LEU A 246 8.60 25.65 0.47
CA LEU A 246 10.00 26.05 0.64
C LEU A 246 10.53 26.83 -0.57
N ALA A 247 10.20 26.41 -1.80
CA ALA A 247 10.58 27.11 -3.03
C ALA A 247 9.93 28.51 -3.12
N THR A 248 8.65 28.62 -2.77
CA THR A 248 7.90 29.89 -2.79
C THR A 248 8.40 30.89 -1.75
N ILE A 249 8.69 30.43 -0.52
CA ILE A 249 9.29 31.29 0.52
C ILE A 249 10.70 31.72 0.10
N GLY A 250 11.46 30.84 -0.54
CA GLY A 250 12.79 31.15 -1.06
C GLY A 250 12.77 32.25 -2.13
N LEU A 251 11.86 32.19 -3.10
CA LEU A 251 11.80 33.22 -4.16
C LEU A 251 11.40 34.60 -3.60
N LEU A 252 10.41 34.64 -2.70
CA LEU A 252 9.92 35.89 -2.09
C LEU A 252 10.95 36.52 -1.15
N ALA A 253 11.69 35.70 -0.41
CA ALA A 253 12.72 36.16 0.51
C ALA A 253 13.86 36.93 -0.18
N ALA A 254 14.25 36.58 -1.41
CA ALA A 254 15.31 37.29 -2.14
C ALA A 254 14.93 38.74 -2.49
N GLY A 255 13.70 38.94 -2.99
CA GLY A 255 13.18 40.27 -3.32
C GLY A 255 12.95 41.14 -2.07
N VAL A 256 12.25 40.58 -1.07
CA VAL A 256 11.95 41.28 0.19
C VAL A 256 13.24 41.65 0.93
N ALA A 257 14.25 40.78 0.93
CA ALA A 257 15.51 41.07 1.60
C ALA A 257 16.30 42.22 0.97
N HIS A 258 16.24 42.39 -0.35
CA HIS A 258 16.89 43.52 -1.01
C HIS A 258 16.21 44.83 -0.63
N GLU A 259 14.87 44.87 -0.69
CA GLU A 259 14.06 46.03 -0.34
C GLU A 259 14.12 46.39 1.15
N LEU A 260 14.36 45.44 2.04
CA LEU A 260 14.55 45.71 3.48
C LEU A 260 15.98 46.15 3.82
N ASN A 261 16.99 45.65 3.10
CA ASN A 261 18.39 46.02 3.34
C ASN A 261 18.68 47.49 3.02
N GLU A 262 18.06 48.06 1.98
CA GLU A 262 18.23 49.47 1.60
C GLU A 262 17.86 50.47 2.71
N PRO A 263 16.62 50.47 3.26
CA PRO A 263 16.24 51.38 4.33
C PRO A 263 17.02 51.09 5.61
N LEU A 264 17.35 49.83 5.92
CA LEU A 264 18.16 49.49 7.10
C LEU A 264 19.59 50.02 7.01
N ALA A 265 20.22 49.98 5.83
CA ALA A 265 21.54 50.57 5.62
C ALA A 265 21.51 52.09 5.86
N SER A 266 20.43 52.75 5.42
CA SER A 266 20.19 54.18 5.65
C SER A 266 20.02 54.52 7.12
N VAL A 267 19.14 53.79 7.84
CA VAL A 267 18.93 53.94 9.28
C VAL A 267 20.23 53.73 10.06
N LEU A 268 20.99 52.68 9.73
CA LEU A 268 22.27 52.38 10.36
C LEU A 268 23.28 53.51 10.12
N GLY A 269 23.35 54.03 8.88
CA GLY A 269 24.22 55.15 8.51
C GLY A 269 23.92 56.42 9.30
N PHE A 270 22.66 56.82 9.37
CA PHE A 270 22.25 58.00 10.15
C PHE A 270 22.46 57.81 11.66
N ALA A 271 22.14 56.64 12.20
CA ALA A 271 22.37 56.35 13.61
C ALA A 271 23.86 56.37 13.97
N GLN A 272 24.74 55.83 13.11
CA GLN A 272 26.19 55.89 13.30
C GLN A 272 26.74 57.32 13.21
N LEU A 273 26.17 58.18 12.35
CA LEU A 273 26.51 59.59 12.29
C LEU A 273 26.05 60.34 13.54
N ALA A 274 24.83 60.08 14.00
CA ALA A 274 24.29 60.65 15.24
C ALA A 274 25.16 60.26 16.44
N ALA A 275 25.56 58.99 16.57
CA ALA A 275 26.41 58.51 17.67
C ALA A 275 27.78 59.23 17.76
N LYS A 276 28.28 59.78 16.65
CA LYS A 276 29.53 60.55 16.58
C LYS A 276 29.37 62.02 16.97
N ALA A 277 28.15 62.51 17.19
CA ALA A 277 27.92 63.88 17.60
C ALA A 277 28.44 64.10 19.06
N PRO A 278 29.29 65.11 19.28
CA PRO A 278 29.94 65.33 20.58
C PRO A 278 28.99 65.87 21.67
N GLU A 279 27.86 66.46 21.31
CA GLU A 279 26.93 67.15 22.24
C GLU A 279 25.71 66.32 22.64
N LEU A 280 25.71 65.00 22.42
CA LEU A 280 24.58 64.15 22.81
C LEU A 280 24.54 63.94 24.33
N GLU A 281 23.36 64.16 24.93
CA GLU A 281 23.06 63.68 26.27
C GLU A 281 23.23 62.16 26.36
N GLU A 282 23.67 61.68 27.53
CA GLU A 282 23.98 60.27 27.79
C GLU A 282 22.78 59.34 27.48
N SER A 283 21.56 59.77 27.80
CA SER A 283 20.32 59.05 27.49
C SER A 283 20.12 58.88 25.98
N THR A 284 20.33 59.97 25.22
CA THR A 284 20.15 59.98 23.76
C THR A 284 21.24 59.15 23.09
N ARG A 285 22.47 59.17 23.60
CA ARG A 285 23.56 58.30 23.14
C ARG A 285 23.21 56.82 23.32
N ALA A 286 22.67 56.44 24.47
CA ALA A 286 22.23 55.07 24.75
C ALA A 286 21.09 54.62 23.82
N ASP A 287 20.14 55.52 23.51
CA ASP A 287 19.05 55.23 22.57
C ASP A 287 19.56 55.07 21.12
N VAL A 288 20.50 55.91 20.68
CA VAL A 288 21.14 55.76 19.35
C VAL A 288 21.91 54.44 19.25
N GLU A 289 22.62 54.02 20.30
CA GLU A 289 23.28 52.71 20.33
C GLU A 289 22.29 51.54 20.26
N ARG A 290 21.12 51.67 20.90
CA ARG A 290 20.03 50.68 20.78
C ARG A 290 19.51 50.60 19.34
N VAL A 291 19.32 51.73 18.66
CA VAL A 291 18.92 51.76 17.24
C VAL A 291 19.96 51.07 16.35
N ILE A 292 21.26 51.33 16.57
CA ILE A 292 22.35 50.66 15.83
C ILE A 292 22.30 49.15 16.04
N LYS A 293 22.16 48.68 17.29
CA LYS A 293 22.05 47.26 17.62
C LYS A 293 20.84 46.61 16.94
N ALA A 294 19.68 47.26 16.99
CA ALA A 294 18.45 46.77 16.35
C ALA A 294 18.58 46.69 14.82
N ALA A 295 19.18 47.69 14.18
CA ALA A 295 19.39 47.70 12.73
C ALA A 295 20.38 46.62 12.26
N LEU A 296 21.49 46.43 13.01
CA LEU A 296 22.44 45.34 12.75
C LEU A 296 21.78 43.97 12.92
N TYR A 297 20.91 43.83 13.91
CA TYR A 297 20.15 42.62 14.15
C TYR A 297 19.17 42.30 13.01
N ALA A 298 18.38 43.29 12.58
CA ALA A 298 17.46 43.13 11.45
C ALA A 298 18.21 42.71 10.17
N ARG A 299 19.39 43.29 9.92
CA ARG A 299 20.26 42.90 8.80
C ARG A 299 20.73 41.44 8.90
N GLU A 300 21.01 40.95 10.10
CA GLU A 300 21.39 39.55 10.33
C GLU A 300 20.21 38.59 10.08
N ILE A 301 18.98 38.96 10.49
CA ILE A 301 17.77 38.19 10.15
C ILE A 301 17.62 38.09 8.63
N ILE A 302 17.72 39.22 7.94
CA ILE A 302 17.58 39.28 6.48
C ILE A 302 18.67 38.46 5.78
N ARG A 303 19.91 38.51 6.29
CA ARG A 303 21.00 37.68 5.78
C ARG A 303 20.73 36.19 5.96
N ASN A 304 20.23 35.78 7.12
CA ASN A 304 19.87 34.39 7.39
C ASN A 304 18.69 33.93 6.52
N LEU A 305 17.73 34.82 6.25
CA LEU A 305 16.62 34.59 5.32
C LEU A 305 17.10 34.48 3.85
N LEU A 306 18.09 35.27 3.44
CA LEU A 306 18.72 35.18 2.11
C LEU A 306 19.52 33.90 1.91
N VAL A 307 20.22 33.45 2.96
CA VAL A 307 20.92 32.16 2.99
C VAL A 307 19.92 30.99 2.92
N PHE A 308 18.72 31.15 3.48
CA PHE A 308 17.59 30.23 3.30
C PHE A 308 17.02 30.25 1.87
N SER A 309 16.95 31.44 1.26
CA SER A 309 16.34 31.70 -0.05
C SER A 309 17.16 31.26 -1.26
N ARG A 310 18.50 31.31 -1.14
CA ARG A 310 19.42 30.91 -2.21
C ARG A 310 19.41 29.40 -2.40
N GLN A 311 18.36 28.89 -3.04
CA GLN A 311 18.45 27.67 -3.83
C GLN A 311 19.32 27.97 -5.05
N SER A 312 20.65 27.88 -4.90
CA SER A 312 21.50 27.71 -6.07
C SER A 312 21.12 26.38 -6.73
N PRO A 313 21.08 26.29 -8.07
CA PRO A 313 20.83 25.03 -8.74
C PRO A 313 21.80 23.97 -8.19
N GLN A 314 21.24 22.89 -7.62
CA GLN A 314 22.02 21.85 -6.95
C GLN A 314 23.08 21.33 -7.91
N ARG A 315 24.35 21.58 -7.60
CA ARG A 315 25.45 20.98 -8.36
C ARG A 315 25.97 19.81 -7.55
N LYS A 316 25.25 18.68 -7.63
CA LYS A 316 25.71 17.43 -7.03
C LYS A 316 26.97 16.99 -7.76
N VAL A 317 28.09 17.11 -7.07
CA VAL A 317 29.41 16.68 -7.51
C VAL A 317 29.95 15.68 -6.49
N GLU A 318 31.04 15.02 -6.83
CA GLU A 318 31.79 14.25 -5.87
C GLU A 318 32.37 15.21 -4.79
N ALA A 319 31.80 15.15 -3.59
CA ALA A 319 32.06 16.05 -2.48
C ALA A 319 32.65 15.30 -1.29
N LYS A 320 33.63 15.94 -0.65
CA LYS A 320 34.30 15.47 0.56
C LYS A 320 33.63 16.03 1.80
N VAL A 321 33.00 15.16 2.60
CA VAL A 321 32.25 15.57 3.81
C VAL A 321 33.17 16.15 4.87
N ASP A 322 34.36 15.56 5.03
CA ASP A 322 35.44 16.05 5.90
C ASP A 322 35.86 17.49 5.55
N ALA A 323 36.03 17.79 4.26
CA ALA A 323 36.41 19.13 3.82
C ALA A 323 35.31 20.17 4.13
N ALA A 324 34.03 19.82 3.93
CA ALA A 324 32.91 20.71 4.26
C ALA A 324 32.80 20.94 5.77
N LEU A 325 33.04 19.90 6.57
CA LEU A 325 33.05 19.97 8.03
C LEU A 325 34.20 20.84 8.55
N ASP A 326 35.40 20.69 7.99
CA ASP A 326 36.58 21.50 8.33
C ASP A 326 36.34 22.99 8.07
N GLN A 327 35.74 23.33 6.93
CA GLN A 327 35.38 24.71 6.60
C GLN A 327 34.34 25.28 7.56
N ALA A 328 33.34 24.48 7.97
CA ALA A 328 32.33 24.91 8.92
C ALA A 328 32.92 25.13 10.33
N ILE A 329 33.82 24.24 10.78
CA ILE A 329 34.52 24.38 12.07
C ILE A 329 35.35 25.67 12.08
N ALA A 330 36.15 25.92 11.04
CA ALA A 330 36.99 27.12 10.94
C ALA A 330 36.18 28.42 11.03
N LEU A 331 34.93 28.43 10.55
CA LEU A 331 34.05 29.59 10.62
C LEU A 331 33.47 29.82 12.03
N VAL A 332 33.29 28.75 12.81
CA VAL A 332 32.67 28.83 14.16
C VAL A 332 33.71 28.99 15.27
N GLU A 333 34.96 28.61 15.02
CA GLU A 333 36.06 28.62 15.98
C GLU A 333 36.25 29.98 16.72
N PRO A 334 36.19 31.16 16.05
CA PRO A 334 36.28 32.45 16.75
C PRO A 334 35.13 32.68 17.74
N ARG A 335 33.93 32.18 17.41
CA ARG A 335 32.75 32.27 18.30
C ARG A 335 32.90 31.32 19.48
N CYS A 336 33.41 30.11 19.27
CA CYS A 336 33.70 29.17 20.35
C CYS A 336 34.69 29.76 21.36
N ALA A 337 35.77 30.39 20.88
CA ALA A 337 36.75 31.05 21.75
C ALA A 337 36.12 32.17 22.58
N THR A 338 35.23 32.96 21.99
CA THR A 338 34.51 34.05 22.70
C THR A 338 33.52 33.49 23.73
N ALA A 339 32.89 32.35 23.46
CA ALA A 339 31.91 31.71 24.31
C ALA A 339 32.50 30.71 25.32
N SER A 340 33.83 30.58 25.42
CA SER A 340 34.51 29.57 26.27
C SER A 340 34.08 28.12 25.97
N VAL A 341 33.87 27.80 24.70
CA VAL A 341 33.50 26.46 24.23
C VAL A 341 34.74 25.72 23.70
N THR A 342 34.98 24.51 24.19
CA THR A 342 36.07 23.64 23.73
C THR A 342 35.57 22.71 22.63
N ILE A 343 36.28 22.65 21.50
CA ILE A 343 35.93 21.76 20.39
C ILE A 343 36.68 20.43 20.55
N SER A 344 35.93 19.32 20.59
CA SER A 344 36.45 17.95 20.57
C SER A 344 36.14 17.33 19.21
N ARG A 345 37.16 16.91 18.46
CA ARG A 345 37.01 16.35 17.12
C ARG A 345 37.38 14.86 17.09
N GLN A 346 36.41 14.03 16.73
CA GLN A 346 36.54 12.59 16.51
C GLN A 346 36.11 12.25 15.08
N VAL A 347 36.85 12.77 14.10
CA VAL A 347 36.57 12.58 12.67
C VAL A 347 37.71 11.76 12.07
N PRO A 348 37.43 10.64 11.37
CA PRO A 348 38.45 9.86 10.66
C PRO A 348 39.24 10.72 9.68
N ALA A 349 40.50 10.37 9.44
CA ALA A 349 41.38 11.11 8.53
C ALA A 349 40.88 11.14 7.08
N THR A 350 40.01 10.21 6.70
CA THR A 350 39.41 10.18 5.36
C THR A 350 38.03 9.54 5.42
N LEU A 351 37.03 10.24 4.89
CA LEU A 351 35.68 9.71 4.67
C LEU A 351 35.49 9.47 3.17
N PRO A 352 34.66 8.50 2.76
CA PRO A 352 34.35 8.30 1.36
C PRO A 352 33.67 9.54 0.77
N PRO A 353 33.90 9.87 -0.50
CA PRO A 353 33.19 10.97 -1.15
C PRO A 353 31.73 10.60 -1.40
N ILE A 354 30.86 11.61 -1.42
CA ILE A 354 29.42 11.45 -1.73
C ILE A 354 29.00 12.37 -2.87
N GLN A 355 27.91 12.03 -3.56
CA GLN A 355 27.30 12.91 -4.56
C GLN A 355 26.47 13.99 -3.87
N ALA A 356 27.07 15.16 -3.64
CA ALA A 356 26.46 16.25 -2.91
C ALA A 356 26.92 17.63 -3.40
N ASP A 357 26.21 18.68 -2.98
CA ASP A 357 26.65 20.05 -3.16
C ASP A 357 27.51 20.47 -1.96
N PRO A 358 28.84 20.71 -2.13
CA PRO A 358 29.73 21.07 -1.03
C PRO A 358 29.28 22.30 -0.23
N SER A 359 28.67 23.28 -0.91
CA SER A 359 28.21 24.52 -0.27
C SER A 359 27.01 24.27 0.64
N GLN A 360 26.11 23.37 0.24
CA GLN A 360 24.95 22.99 1.04
C GLN A 360 25.36 22.12 2.23
N LEU A 361 26.34 21.21 2.06
CA LEU A 361 26.91 20.46 3.19
C LEU A 361 27.56 21.38 4.21
N GLN A 362 28.36 22.35 3.77
CA GLN A 362 28.95 23.35 4.65
C GLN A 362 27.87 24.13 5.42
N GLN A 363 26.77 24.50 4.75
CA GLN A 363 25.64 25.19 5.37
C GLN A 363 24.94 24.33 6.44
N VAL A 364 24.76 23.03 6.19
CA VAL A 364 24.23 22.08 7.18
C VAL A 364 25.09 22.09 8.43
N PHE A 365 26.39 21.87 8.29
CA PHE A 365 27.29 21.79 9.43
C PHE A 365 27.40 23.12 10.16
N LEU A 366 27.49 24.24 9.44
CA LEU A 366 27.55 25.56 10.06
C LEU A 366 26.30 25.84 10.91
N ASN A 367 25.11 25.52 10.42
CA ASN A 367 23.87 25.71 11.17
C ASN A 367 23.83 24.88 12.46
N LEU A 368 24.27 23.61 12.40
CA LEU A 368 24.34 22.75 13.57
C LEU A 368 25.35 23.26 14.59
N LEU A 369 26.55 23.65 14.14
CA LEU A 369 27.62 24.17 15.01
C LEU A 369 27.22 25.50 15.66
N VAL A 370 26.60 26.41 14.92
CA VAL A 370 26.12 27.69 15.49
C VAL A 370 25.03 27.44 16.53
N ASN A 371 24.10 26.52 16.28
CA ASN A 371 23.08 26.15 17.25
C ASN A 371 23.67 25.56 18.53
N ALA A 372 24.67 24.67 18.39
CA ALA A 372 25.39 24.08 19.51
C ALA A 372 26.10 25.15 20.37
N VAL A 373 26.84 26.07 19.76
CA VAL A 373 27.52 27.16 20.49
C VAL A 373 26.50 28.06 21.22
N GLN A 374 25.38 28.38 20.58
CA GLN A 374 24.32 29.19 21.20
C GLN A 374 23.62 28.47 22.37
N ALA A 375 23.67 27.14 22.42
CA ALA A 375 23.14 26.37 23.55
C ALA A 375 24.08 26.38 24.77
N MET A 376 25.31 26.89 24.63
CA MET A 376 26.37 26.90 25.65
C MET A 376 26.87 28.33 25.98
N PRO A 377 26.00 29.25 26.44
CA PRO A 377 26.40 30.63 26.72
C PRO A 377 27.42 30.77 27.87
N GLY A 378 27.49 29.79 28.77
CA GLY A 378 28.45 29.73 29.88
C GLY A 378 29.72 28.91 29.58
N GLY A 379 29.95 28.54 28.33
CA GLY A 379 30.99 27.59 27.94
C GLY A 379 30.52 26.13 28.00
N GLY A 380 31.36 25.22 27.50
CA GLY A 380 31.04 23.80 27.41
C GLY A 380 31.93 23.06 26.42
N VAL A 381 31.50 21.85 26.04
CA VAL A 381 32.19 21.00 25.08
C VAL A 381 31.31 20.81 23.85
N LEU A 382 31.87 21.14 22.69
CA LEU A 382 31.31 20.84 21.37
C LEU A 382 32.03 19.63 20.81
N GLU A 383 31.36 18.48 20.79
CA GLU A 383 31.88 17.24 20.25
C GLU A 383 31.39 17.03 18.81
N ILE A 384 32.33 16.80 17.90
CA ILE A 384 32.08 16.58 16.48
C ILE A 384 32.64 15.21 16.13
N SER A 385 31.76 14.29 15.73
CA SER A 385 32.11 12.92 15.36
C SER A 385 31.68 12.61 13.94
N ALA A 386 32.42 11.73 13.26
CA ALA A 386 31.97 11.17 11.98
C ALA A 386 32.32 9.69 11.88
N ARG A 387 31.44 8.90 11.27
CA ARG A 387 31.68 7.48 10.99
C ARG A 387 31.09 7.08 9.65
N HIS A 388 31.64 6.05 9.04
CA HIS A 388 31.11 5.43 7.83
C HIS A 388 30.63 4.02 8.18
N GLU A 389 29.33 3.77 8.08
CA GLU A 389 28.69 2.52 8.47
C GLU A 389 27.42 2.28 7.63
N GLY A 390 27.21 1.03 7.18
CA GLY A 390 26.00 0.66 6.45
C GLY A 390 25.82 1.37 5.09
N GLY A 391 26.92 1.78 4.44
CA GLY A 391 26.87 2.52 3.18
C GLY A 391 26.45 3.99 3.33
N ALA A 392 26.52 4.55 4.54
CA ALA A 392 26.23 5.96 4.81
C ALA A 392 27.31 6.58 5.70
N ILE A 393 27.49 7.90 5.58
CA ILE A 393 28.30 8.71 6.47
C ILE A 393 27.38 9.32 7.52
N HIS A 394 27.70 9.07 8.78
CA HIS A 394 27.00 9.62 9.95
C HIS A 394 27.88 10.69 10.59
N VAL A 395 27.39 11.92 10.64
CA VAL A 395 28.07 13.05 11.30
C VAL A 395 27.27 13.45 12.53
N GLY A 396 27.90 13.35 13.71
CA GLY A 396 27.32 13.74 14.99
C GLY A 396 27.86 15.09 15.44
N VAL A 397 26.97 16.03 15.79
CA VAL A 397 27.30 17.30 16.45
C VAL A 397 26.62 17.31 17.81
N GLN A 398 27.41 17.28 18.88
CA GLN A 398 26.93 17.22 20.25
C GLN A 398 27.41 18.42 21.07
N ASP A 399 26.48 19.09 21.74
CA ASP A 399 26.77 20.13 22.73
C ASP A 399 26.51 19.63 24.15
N SER A 400 27.19 20.24 25.12
CA SER A 400 26.93 20.10 26.55
C SER A 400 26.07 21.25 27.10
N GLY A 401 25.18 21.80 26.28
CA GLY A 401 24.39 22.98 26.58
C GLY A 401 23.12 22.70 27.38
N LYS A 402 22.18 23.65 27.31
CA LYS A 402 20.91 23.59 28.06
C LYS A 402 19.96 22.46 27.67
N GLY A 403 20.18 21.80 26.52
CA GLY A 403 19.28 20.79 25.98
C GLY A 403 17.92 21.35 25.50
N ILE A 404 17.04 20.45 25.07
CA ILE A 404 15.72 20.72 24.49
C ILE A 404 14.67 19.94 25.30
N ALA A 405 13.54 20.58 25.59
CA ALA A 405 12.40 19.92 26.24
C ALA A 405 11.77 18.86 25.32
N SER A 406 11.31 17.75 25.88
CA SER A 406 10.76 16.63 25.08
C SER A 406 9.59 17.04 24.19
N GLU A 407 8.77 17.99 24.65
CA GLU A 407 7.63 18.54 23.90
C GLU A 407 8.03 19.35 22.65
N ASP A 408 9.27 19.86 22.61
CA ASP A 408 9.78 20.68 21.52
C ASP A 408 10.56 19.86 20.49
N LEU A 409 10.99 18.63 20.81
CA LEU A 409 11.81 17.80 19.91
C LEU A 409 11.16 17.52 18.56
N GLU A 410 9.84 17.36 18.51
CA GLU A 410 9.11 17.17 17.25
C GLU A 410 8.97 18.47 16.44
N ARG A 411 9.12 19.62 17.10
CA ARG A 411 8.87 20.96 16.55
C ARG A 411 10.14 21.67 16.12
N VAL A 412 11.33 21.22 16.56
CA VAL A 412 12.63 21.84 16.26
C VAL A 412 12.95 21.97 14.77
N PHE A 413 12.34 21.15 13.91
CA PHE A 413 12.49 21.23 12.46
C PHE A 413 11.42 22.08 11.77
N LEU A 414 10.41 22.57 12.49
CA LEU A 414 9.39 23.46 11.93
C LEU A 414 9.99 24.84 11.63
N PRO A 415 9.72 25.43 10.45
CA PRO A 415 10.14 26.78 10.15
C PRO A 415 9.62 27.79 11.17
N PHE A 416 10.46 28.76 11.54
CA PHE A 416 10.18 29.84 12.50
C PHE A 416 9.96 29.40 13.95
N PHE A 417 10.08 28.10 14.25
CA PHE A 417 10.03 27.62 15.62
C PHE A 417 11.36 27.92 16.33
N THR A 418 11.29 28.61 17.47
CA THR A 418 12.45 28.94 18.31
C THR A 418 12.04 29.01 19.76
N THR A 419 12.88 28.47 20.65
CA THR A 419 12.76 28.58 22.12
C THR A 419 13.64 29.69 22.70
N LYS A 420 14.28 30.47 21.83
CA LYS A 420 15.11 31.62 22.19
C LYS A 420 14.26 32.89 22.28
N ASP A 421 14.73 33.86 23.07
CA ASP A 421 14.04 35.14 23.24
C ASP A 421 13.82 35.86 21.90
N VAL A 422 12.80 36.71 21.87
CA VAL A 422 12.46 37.54 20.72
C VAL A 422 13.67 38.42 20.39
N GLY A 423 14.40 38.08 19.33
CA GLY A 423 15.67 38.74 19.03
C GLY A 423 16.89 37.83 18.94
N GLU A 424 16.81 36.54 19.29
CA GLU A 424 18.01 35.67 19.34
C GLU A 424 17.93 34.44 18.42
N GLY A 425 16.74 34.04 17.99
CA GLY A 425 16.54 32.89 17.11
C GLY A 425 15.61 33.19 15.94
N THR A 426 16.05 32.90 14.72
CA THR A 426 15.20 33.02 13.51
C THR A 426 14.29 31.82 13.31
N GLY A 427 14.57 30.69 13.99
CA GLY A 427 13.84 29.42 13.82
C GLY A 427 13.98 28.79 12.43
N LEU A 428 14.97 29.21 11.63
CA LEU A 428 15.16 28.73 10.26
C LEU A 428 16.35 27.76 10.12
N GLY A 429 17.29 27.73 11.08
CA GLY A 429 18.53 26.96 10.92
C GLY A 429 18.32 25.46 10.78
N LEU A 430 17.48 24.86 11.64
CA LEU A 430 17.26 23.40 11.65
C LEU A 430 16.31 22.94 10.54
N SER A 431 15.35 23.76 10.12
CA SER A 431 14.50 23.44 8.96
C SER A 431 15.32 23.42 7.67
N VAL A 432 16.32 24.28 7.54
CA VAL A 432 17.31 24.24 6.43
C VAL A 432 18.14 22.96 6.47
N VAL A 433 18.63 22.57 7.65
CA VAL A 433 19.38 21.33 7.82
C VAL A 433 18.55 20.14 7.34
N HIS A 434 17.30 20.03 7.80
CA HIS A 434 16.38 18.98 7.40
C HIS A 434 16.15 18.96 5.87
N GLY A 435 15.85 20.13 5.28
CA GLY A 435 15.59 20.23 3.83
C GLY A 435 16.80 19.87 2.96
N ILE A 436 17.99 20.36 3.32
CA ILE A 436 19.22 20.04 2.57
C ILE A 436 19.55 18.55 2.69
N VAL A 437 19.50 17.98 3.90
CA VAL A 437 19.85 16.57 4.12
C VAL A 437 18.87 15.64 3.41
N ALA A 438 17.56 15.94 3.47
CA ALA A 438 16.56 15.19 2.73
C ALA A 438 16.76 15.28 1.20
N ALA A 439 17.14 16.45 0.67
CA ALA A 439 17.46 16.61 -0.76
C ALA A 439 18.70 15.82 -1.22
N HIS A 440 19.55 15.42 -0.28
CA HIS A 440 20.70 14.53 -0.49
C HIS A 440 20.38 13.06 -0.20
N GLY A 441 19.11 12.70 0.02
CA GLY A 441 18.68 11.34 0.34
C GLY A 441 19.06 10.89 1.76
N GLY A 442 19.44 11.83 2.62
CA GLY A 442 19.84 11.58 4.00
C GLY A 442 18.70 11.75 5.00
N SER A 443 19.05 11.59 6.28
CA SER A 443 18.16 11.82 7.42
C SER A 443 18.86 12.57 8.54
N VAL A 444 18.09 13.25 9.39
CA VAL A 444 18.60 13.95 10.58
C VAL A 444 17.85 13.44 11.80
N ALA A 445 18.59 12.96 12.80
CA ALA A 445 18.06 12.58 14.09
C ALA A 445 18.51 13.57 15.17
N VAL A 446 17.71 13.72 16.22
CA VAL A 446 18.04 14.55 17.38
C VAL A 446 17.78 13.77 18.65
N THR A 447 18.74 13.83 19.57
CA THR A 447 18.61 13.31 20.94
C THR A 447 19.02 14.40 21.90
N SER A 448 18.15 14.78 22.83
CA SER A 448 18.42 15.83 23.81
C SER A 448 17.78 15.51 25.14
N GLU A 449 18.43 15.95 26.23
CA GLU A 449 17.87 15.93 27.57
C GLU A 449 18.10 17.31 28.21
N PRO A 450 17.06 17.93 28.83
CA PRO A 450 17.21 19.21 29.50
C PRO A 450 18.37 19.20 30.50
N GLY A 451 19.27 20.17 30.38
CA GLY A 451 20.45 20.33 31.24
C GLY A 451 21.62 19.39 30.94
N ARG A 452 21.52 18.48 29.96
CA ARG A 452 22.62 17.59 29.52
C ARG A 452 23.13 17.85 28.11
N GLY A 453 22.43 18.68 27.35
CA GLY A 453 22.82 19.09 25.99
C GLY A 453 22.03 18.40 24.89
N THR A 454 22.50 18.56 23.66
CA THR A 454 21.83 18.06 22.45
C THR A 454 22.83 17.39 21.53
N ARG A 455 22.41 16.29 20.90
CA ARG A 455 23.15 15.63 19.82
C ARG A 455 22.27 15.57 18.58
N PHE A 456 22.75 16.21 17.52
CA PHE A 456 22.20 16.07 16.17
C PHE A 456 23.05 15.06 15.39
N GLU A 457 22.39 14.15 14.68
CA GLU A 457 23.04 13.13 13.87
C GLU A 457 22.54 13.20 12.43
N VAL A 458 23.44 13.56 11.51
CA VAL A 458 23.17 13.67 10.07
C VAL A 458 23.67 12.41 9.38
N SER A 459 22.78 11.71 8.70
CA SER A 459 23.09 10.51 7.90
C SER A 459 23.04 10.86 6.42
N LEU A 460 24.13 10.61 5.68
CA LEU A 460 24.23 10.87 4.24
C LEU A 460 24.58 9.57 3.50
N PRO A 461 23.75 9.11 2.55
CA PRO A 461 24.03 7.87 1.82
C PRO A 461 25.26 8.05 0.92
N CYS A 462 26.17 7.08 0.96
CA CYS A 462 27.18 6.94 -0.08
C CYS A 462 26.47 6.39 -1.31
N SER A 463 26.71 6.98 -2.49
CA SER A 463 26.23 6.36 -3.72
C SER A 463 26.79 4.93 -3.79
N PRO A 464 26.01 3.93 -4.25
CA PRO A 464 26.57 2.62 -4.51
C PRO A 464 27.76 2.83 -5.45
N SER A 465 28.95 2.45 -4.98
CA SER A 465 30.10 2.35 -5.85
C SER A 465 29.65 1.51 -7.04
N LYS A 466 29.74 2.05 -8.25
CA LYS A 466 29.79 1.20 -9.43
C LYS A 466 30.99 0.30 -9.21
N GLU A 467 30.74 -0.92 -8.71
CA GLU A 467 31.73 -1.98 -8.76
C GLU A 467 32.10 -2.11 -10.23
N SER A 468 33.35 -1.75 -10.51
CA SER A 468 34.00 -1.99 -11.78
C SER A 468 33.92 -3.48 -12.07
N GLU A 469 33.28 -3.81 -13.20
CA GLU A 469 33.22 -5.07 -13.95
C GLU A 469 33.84 -6.35 -13.36
#